data_AF-A0A1I5BDB0-F1
#
_entry.id   AF-A0A1I5BDB0-F1
#
_cell.length_a   1.000
_cell.length_b   1.000
_cell.length_c   1.000
_cell.angle_alpha   90.00
_cell.angle_beta   90.00
_cell.angle_gamma   90.00
#
_symmetry.space_group_name_H-M   'P 1'
#
loop_
_entity.id
_entity.type
_entity.pdbx_description
1 polymer ?
#
loop_
_entity_poly.entity_id
_entity_poly.type
_entity_poly.pdbx_seq_one_letter_code
_entity_poly.pdbx_strand_id
1 'polypeptide(L)'
;MSAPAPAAPTVWTPEGTSRGTVVVLPGRGEHPGVYARLGRRLSFDGWTVSVPDLAGPGPAGPVAAALGTGGTRPTGPGPDGPTAIDGPGPAGDLPAPAGGGPAPAADTPVPAAGTPGGAGPVTGVTDPAAAAVNSALDDATGARVLLGSDTGALRVLDLVASGSVRADAVVLAGLPAGDAPTGPAPGDHVAELDARTACPIHRGVLEADPDFRWGELADPVPAPPGPALPDTLPDLPVLWLHGDADPIAPVAAVRALARGTDDLAVVADGVHDVLNDQFHRIVAARLVQFLERVAKGARFVEPAPAAPASGRRAAPLQVSARLDHAMRGLAELVASGDGPVTCEAISRARGVPLNSLVNVMLQLRRAGLVTSRRGCEGGYRLARPAAEITVADVVRATEGSLAAVRDTGPAAPLWADLERTVADFLTTRTLTALTTEAPTP
;
A
#
# COMPACT_ATOMS: atom_id res chain seq x y z
N MET A 1 39.76 21.76 -2.53
CA MET A 1 39.02 21.03 -1.48
C MET A 1 37.68 21.73 -1.35
N SER A 2 36.61 21.15 -1.90
CA SER A 2 35.25 21.68 -1.67
C SER A 2 34.91 21.46 -0.20
N ALA A 3 34.34 22.47 0.44
CA ALA A 3 33.82 22.34 1.79
C ALA A 3 32.77 21.20 1.83
N PRO A 4 32.70 20.40 2.91
CA PRO A 4 31.65 19.42 3.06
C PRO A 4 30.29 20.11 2.96
N ALA A 5 29.34 19.49 2.26
CA ALA A 5 27.98 19.99 2.19
C ALA A 5 27.41 20.10 3.63
N PRO A 6 26.63 21.14 3.95
CA PRO A 6 26.02 21.26 5.27
C PRO A 6 25.12 20.05 5.51
N ALA A 7 25.19 19.49 6.73
CA ALA A 7 24.34 18.38 7.14
C ALA A 7 22.86 18.75 6.92
N ALA A 8 22.09 17.81 6.37
CA ALA A 8 20.66 18.03 6.16
C ALA A 8 19.98 18.35 7.50
N PRO A 9 19.03 19.30 7.53
CA PRO A 9 18.27 19.56 8.76
C PRO A 9 17.54 18.29 9.19
N THR A 10 17.52 18.04 10.49
CA THR A 10 16.79 16.91 11.11
C THR A 10 15.50 17.36 11.78
N VAL A 11 15.27 18.67 11.88
CA VAL A 11 14.07 19.28 12.46
C VAL A 11 13.56 20.38 11.54
N TRP A 12 12.25 20.41 11.31
CA TRP A 12 11.54 21.46 10.57
C TRP A 12 10.45 22.02 11.47
N THR A 13 10.46 23.34 11.67
CA THR A 13 9.47 24.04 12.49
C THR A 13 8.55 24.88 11.62
N PRO A 14 7.26 25.02 12.00
CA PRO A 14 6.34 25.89 11.29
C PRO A 14 6.63 27.36 11.58
N GLU A 15 6.17 28.24 10.69
CA GLU A 15 6.10 29.68 11.00
C GLU A 15 4.94 29.91 11.98
N GLY A 16 5.26 30.31 13.22
CA GLY A 16 4.27 30.57 14.26
C GLY A 16 4.07 29.40 15.24
N THR A 17 2.88 29.32 15.83
CA THR A 17 2.58 28.29 16.85
C THR A 17 2.35 26.92 16.20
N SER A 18 3.05 25.91 16.72
CA SER A 18 2.92 24.54 16.26
C SER A 18 1.57 23.92 16.65
N ARG A 19 1.00 23.11 15.76
CA ARG A 19 -0.21 22.30 16.00
C ARG A 19 0.09 21.02 16.78
N GLY A 20 1.34 20.59 16.76
CA GLY A 20 1.81 19.31 17.28
C GLY A 20 3.18 18.96 16.71
N THR A 21 3.74 17.87 17.22
CA THR A 21 5.03 17.34 16.79
C THR A 21 4.84 15.97 16.15
N VAL A 22 5.39 15.80 14.94
CA VAL A 22 5.54 14.50 14.26
C VAL A 22 7.00 14.06 14.37
N VAL A 23 7.25 12.95 15.05
CA VAL A 23 8.58 12.32 15.09
C VAL A 23 8.61 11.18 14.09
N VAL A 24 9.51 11.29 13.11
CA VAL A 24 9.67 10.35 12.01
C VAL A 24 10.82 9.39 12.29
N LEU A 25 10.56 8.09 12.25
CA LEU A 25 11.55 7.03 12.42
C LEU A 25 11.87 6.44 11.02
N PRO A 26 13.10 6.61 10.52
CA PRO A 26 13.51 6.10 9.20
C PRO A 26 13.50 4.58 9.09
N GLY A 27 13.44 4.09 7.86
CA GLY A 27 13.55 2.68 7.48
C GLY A 27 14.99 2.21 7.22
N ARG A 28 15.12 0.97 6.74
CA ARG A 28 16.41 0.38 6.33
C ARG A 28 17.03 1.18 5.19
N GLY A 29 18.33 1.44 5.27
CA GLY A 29 19.05 2.22 4.26
C GLY A 29 18.91 3.74 4.37
N GLU A 30 17.93 4.23 5.13
CA GLU A 30 17.56 5.64 5.16
C GLU A 30 18.27 6.42 6.28
N HIS A 31 18.19 7.74 6.18
CA HIS A 31 18.69 8.71 7.16
C HIS A 31 17.80 9.98 7.11
N PRO A 32 17.94 10.92 8.07
CA PRO A 32 17.08 12.10 8.15
C PRO A 32 16.94 12.95 6.87
N GLY A 33 17.98 12.99 6.03
CA GLY A 33 18.00 13.78 4.81
C GLY A 33 16.93 13.39 3.79
N VAL A 34 16.61 12.08 3.71
CA VAL A 34 15.58 11.50 2.83
C VAL A 34 14.20 12.12 3.09
N TYR A 35 13.93 12.52 4.34
CA TYR A 35 12.65 13.05 4.80
C TYR A 35 12.52 14.57 4.68
N ALA A 36 13.51 15.27 4.15
CA ALA A 36 13.51 16.73 4.11
C ALA A 36 12.32 17.33 3.35
N ARG A 37 11.83 16.61 2.34
CA ARG A 37 10.64 17.00 1.58
C ARG A 37 9.35 16.86 2.40
N LEU A 38 9.21 15.77 3.16
CA LEU A 38 8.08 15.55 4.06
C LEU A 38 8.09 16.60 5.19
N GLY A 39 9.26 16.80 5.81
CA GLY A 39 9.45 17.76 6.89
C GLY A 39 9.01 19.17 6.50
N ARG A 40 9.51 19.69 5.37
CA ARG A 40 9.11 21.01 4.84
C ARG A 40 7.61 21.12 4.55
N ARG A 41 6.98 20.04 4.09
CA ARG A 41 5.55 20.05 3.76
C ARG A 41 4.69 20.13 5.01
N LEU A 42 4.94 19.26 5.99
CA LEU A 42 4.15 19.23 7.22
C LEU A 42 4.42 20.48 8.07
N SER A 43 5.64 21.02 8.05
CA SER A 43 5.95 22.29 8.71
C SER A 43 5.24 23.47 8.06
N PHE A 44 5.11 23.48 6.72
CA PHE A 44 4.26 24.45 6.05
C PHE A 44 2.78 24.32 6.48
N ASP A 45 2.31 23.11 6.75
CA ASP A 45 0.96 22.85 7.28
C ASP A 45 0.82 23.09 8.81
N GLY A 46 1.87 23.58 9.47
CA GLY A 46 1.82 24.01 10.88
C GLY A 46 2.32 22.98 11.90
N TRP A 47 3.04 21.94 11.49
CA TRP A 47 3.56 20.90 12.38
C TRP A 47 5.06 21.00 12.58
N THR A 48 5.52 20.78 13.81
CA THR A 48 6.94 20.51 14.05
C THR A 48 7.23 19.10 13.58
N VAL A 49 8.25 18.90 12.74
CA VAL A 49 8.70 17.58 12.31
C VAL A 49 10.12 17.35 12.78
N SER A 50 10.37 16.22 13.43
CA SER A 50 11.71 15.80 13.85
C SER A 50 12.00 14.42 13.28
N VAL A 51 13.19 14.22 12.73
CA VAL A 51 13.71 12.92 12.31
C VAL A 51 15.00 12.69 13.09
N PRO A 52 14.93 12.09 14.30
CA PRO A 52 16.12 11.84 15.10
C PRO A 52 17.05 10.86 14.39
N ASP A 53 18.36 11.07 14.56
CA ASP A 53 19.35 10.10 14.12
C ASP A 53 19.40 8.95 15.13
N LEU A 54 18.93 7.77 14.69
CA LEU A 54 18.85 6.58 15.52
C LEU A 54 20.05 5.70 15.22
N ALA A 55 21.15 5.89 15.95
CA ALA A 55 22.29 4.99 15.87
C ALA A 55 21.96 3.61 16.48
N GLY A 56 22.10 2.52 15.70
CA GLY A 56 22.07 1.14 16.20
C GLY A 56 21.16 0.17 15.42
N PRO A 57 21.30 -1.16 15.67
CA PRO A 57 20.53 -2.18 14.97
C PRO A 57 19.02 -2.05 15.21
N GLY A 58 18.24 -2.72 14.36
CA GLY A 58 16.76 -2.68 14.28
C GLY A 58 15.98 -2.97 15.59
N PRO A 59 14.64 -3.02 15.53
CA PRO A 59 13.77 -3.15 16.72
C PRO A 59 14.18 -4.34 17.62
N ALA A 60 14.29 -4.08 18.93
CA ALA A 60 14.68 -5.04 19.96
C ALA A 60 13.66 -5.10 21.13
N GLY A 61 12.45 -4.55 20.92
CA GLY A 61 11.42 -4.43 21.95
C GLY A 61 10.47 -5.64 22.03
N PRO A 62 9.33 -5.53 22.71
CA PRO A 62 8.36 -6.61 22.90
C PRO A 62 7.82 -7.21 21.60
N VAL A 63 7.71 -6.41 20.52
CA VAL A 63 7.41 -6.88 19.18
C VAL A 63 8.55 -7.79 18.74
N ALA A 64 9.81 -7.40 18.85
CA ALA A 64 10.95 -8.28 18.56
C ALA A 64 11.04 -9.53 19.48
N ALA A 65 10.68 -9.40 20.76
CA ALA A 65 10.70 -10.50 21.72
C ALA A 65 9.60 -11.54 21.46
N ALA A 66 8.41 -11.10 21.04
CA ALA A 66 7.33 -11.97 20.57
C ALA A 66 7.70 -12.73 19.28
N LEU A 67 8.75 -12.28 18.59
CA LEU A 67 9.27 -12.86 17.34
C LEU A 67 10.47 -13.79 17.54
N GLY A 68 11.02 -13.83 18.76
CA GLY A 68 12.17 -14.67 19.13
C GLY A 68 11.85 -16.13 19.47
N THR A 69 10.58 -16.54 19.53
CA THR A 69 10.21 -17.94 19.81
C THR A 69 10.07 -18.76 18.54
N GLY A 70 11.17 -18.95 17.80
CA GLY A 70 11.16 -19.79 16.60
C GLY A 70 12.46 -19.75 15.80
N GLY A 71 13.46 -20.54 16.21
CA GLY A 71 14.60 -20.87 15.35
C GLY A 71 15.97 -20.53 15.94
N THR A 72 16.53 -21.46 16.70
CA THR A 72 17.97 -21.49 16.97
C THR A 72 18.75 -21.62 15.65
N ARG A 73 19.59 -20.64 15.36
CA ARG A 73 20.57 -20.65 14.25
C ARG A 73 21.58 -21.80 14.46
N PRO A 74 21.76 -22.75 13.54
CA PRO A 74 22.96 -23.57 13.53
C PRO A 74 24.11 -22.71 13.01
N THR A 75 25.10 -22.45 13.86
CA THR A 75 26.37 -21.83 13.46
C THR A 75 27.22 -22.87 12.74
N GLY A 76 27.36 -22.75 11.42
CA GLY A 76 28.38 -23.46 10.63
C GLY A 76 29.44 -22.47 10.12
N PRO A 77 30.74 -22.84 10.10
CA PRO A 77 31.80 -21.96 9.63
C PRO A 77 31.83 -21.87 8.09
N GLY A 78 32.39 -20.76 7.59
CA GLY A 78 32.43 -20.37 6.19
C GLY A 78 33.34 -21.21 5.27
N PRO A 79 33.45 -20.82 3.98
CA PRO A 79 33.70 -21.73 2.88
C PRO A 79 35.18 -21.80 2.47
N ASP A 80 35.67 -23.02 2.28
CA ASP A 80 36.79 -23.33 1.39
C ASP A 80 36.38 -24.56 0.55
N GLY A 81 36.36 -24.42 -0.78
CA GLY A 81 36.16 -25.55 -1.71
C GLY A 81 37.49 -26.18 -2.16
N PRO A 82 37.51 -27.01 -3.21
CA PRO A 82 36.51 -27.98 -3.67
C PRO A 82 37.12 -29.41 -3.75
N THR A 83 36.33 -30.49 -3.80
CA THR A 83 36.67 -31.72 -4.59
C THR A 83 35.58 -32.80 -4.63
N ALA A 84 35.38 -33.32 -5.85
CA ALA A 84 35.12 -34.71 -6.27
C ALA A 84 33.87 -35.50 -5.83
N ILE A 85 32.95 -35.58 -6.79
CA ILE A 85 32.22 -36.75 -7.37
C ILE A 85 32.65 -38.16 -6.84
N ASP A 86 31.71 -38.93 -6.28
CA ASP A 86 31.27 -40.27 -6.75
C ASP A 86 30.14 -40.86 -5.86
N GLY A 87 29.15 -41.54 -6.46
CA GLY A 87 28.18 -42.42 -5.77
C GLY A 87 28.60 -43.91 -5.90
N PRO A 88 27.74 -44.94 -5.67
CA PRO A 88 26.36 -44.97 -5.14
C PRO A 88 26.06 -46.07 -4.06
N GLY A 89 25.05 -45.86 -3.18
CA GLY A 89 24.18 -46.84 -2.46
C GLY A 89 24.80 -47.99 -1.61
N PRO A 90 24.00 -48.83 -0.87
CA PRO A 90 22.54 -48.91 -0.75
C PRO A 90 22.00 -49.06 0.72
N ALA A 91 20.72 -49.45 0.80
CA ALA A 91 19.72 -49.46 1.88
C ALA A 91 19.96 -50.28 3.19
N GLY A 92 19.10 -49.99 4.18
CA GLY A 92 18.83 -50.75 5.43
C GLY A 92 18.91 -49.84 6.66
N ASP A 93 18.05 -49.83 7.67
CA ASP A 93 16.86 -50.60 8.06
C ASP A 93 16.18 -49.76 9.17
N LEU A 94 14.85 -49.81 9.27
CA LEU A 94 14.09 -49.25 10.40
C LEU A 94 14.16 -50.19 11.62
N PRO A 95 13.98 -49.66 12.83
CA PRO A 95 13.04 -50.35 13.73
C PRO A 95 12.01 -49.44 14.40
N ALA A 96 10.91 -50.10 14.73
CA ALA A 96 9.63 -49.64 15.26
C ALA A 96 9.67 -49.36 16.79
N PRO A 97 8.55 -48.89 17.40
CA PRO A 97 8.53 -48.09 18.62
C PRO A 97 8.26 -48.91 19.89
N ALA A 98 8.60 -48.35 21.06
CA ALA A 98 8.18 -48.86 22.37
C ALA A 98 7.20 -47.87 23.02
N GLY A 99 6.06 -48.41 23.45
CA GLY A 99 4.94 -47.66 24.02
C GLY A 99 5.09 -47.33 25.50
N GLY A 100 4.17 -46.49 25.98
CA GLY A 100 4.02 -46.12 27.38
C GLY A 100 2.90 -45.09 27.56
N GLY A 101 1.67 -45.56 27.70
CA GLY A 101 0.51 -44.76 28.15
C GLY A 101 0.36 -44.76 29.69
N PRO A 102 -0.77 -44.29 30.26
CA PRO A 102 -0.83 -42.95 30.87
C PRO A 102 -1.33 -42.90 32.34
N ALA A 103 -1.42 -41.66 32.86
CA ALA A 103 -2.27 -41.12 33.95
C ALA A 103 -1.67 -41.03 35.39
N PRO A 104 -2.24 -40.22 36.34
CA PRO A 104 -3.25 -39.14 36.23
C PRO A 104 -2.85 -37.81 36.93
N ALA A 105 -3.76 -36.82 36.81
CA ALA A 105 -3.74 -35.49 37.42
C ALA A 105 -3.88 -35.47 38.95
N ALA A 106 -3.33 -34.43 39.59
CA ALA A 106 -3.61 -34.04 40.96
C ALA A 106 -3.79 -32.51 41.05
N ASP A 107 -4.68 -32.13 41.96
CA ASP A 107 -5.40 -30.87 42.08
C ASP A 107 -4.73 -29.89 43.06
N THR A 108 -4.88 -28.58 42.79
CA THR A 108 -4.79 -27.40 43.71
C THR A 108 -3.46 -27.02 44.41
N PRO A 109 -3.26 -25.76 44.90
CA PRO A 109 -4.15 -24.58 44.93
C PRO A 109 -3.55 -23.23 44.45
N VAL A 110 -4.46 -22.27 44.20
CA VAL A 110 -4.21 -20.82 44.04
C VAL A 110 -3.77 -20.20 45.38
N PRO A 111 -2.73 -19.35 45.45
CA PRO A 111 -2.52 -18.45 46.58
C PRO A 111 -2.97 -17.02 46.26
N ALA A 112 -3.48 -16.38 47.31
CA ALA A 112 -4.19 -15.13 47.34
C ALA A 112 -3.34 -13.87 47.08
N ALA A 113 -4.05 -12.77 46.80
CA ALA A 113 -3.57 -11.41 46.61
C ALA A 113 -2.58 -10.96 47.71
N GLY A 114 -1.39 -10.56 47.26
CA GLY A 114 -0.40 -9.82 48.05
C GLY A 114 -0.33 -8.36 47.60
N THR A 115 -0.38 -7.46 48.58
CA THR A 115 -0.21 -5.99 48.51
C THR A 115 1.03 -5.57 47.69
N PRO A 116 1.03 -4.43 46.97
CA PRO A 116 2.17 -4.04 46.15
C PRO A 116 3.37 -3.65 47.02
N GLY A 117 4.37 -4.52 47.07
CA GLY A 117 5.70 -4.21 47.59
C GLY A 117 6.46 -3.35 46.58
N GLY A 118 7.06 -2.26 47.07
CA GLY A 118 7.76 -1.26 46.26
C GLY A 118 8.83 -1.86 45.35
N ALA A 119 8.75 -1.51 44.07
CA ALA A 119 9.83 -1.73 43.12
C ALA A 119 11.01 -0.82 43.51
N GLY A 120 12.12 -1.43 43.94
CA GLY A 120 13.42 -0.78 43.93
C GLY A 120 13.80 -0.40 42.50
N PRO A 121 14.70 0.57 42.31
CA PRO A 121 14.99 1.12 40.99
C PRO A 121 15.64 0.04 40.12
N VAL A 122 14.90 -0.40 39.10
CA VAL A 122 15.48 -1.14 37.98
C VAL A 122 16.32 -0.12 37.23
N THR A 123 17.65 -0.20 37.36
CA THR A 123 18.58 0.57 36.54
C THR A 123 18.52 0.01 35.12
N GLY A 124 17.50 0.44 34.37
CA GLY A 124 17.25 0.03 33.00
C GLY A 124 18.23 0.68 32.04
N VAL A 125 18.82 -0.12 31.15
CA VAL A 125 19.40 0.39 29.91
C VAL A 125 18.26 1.07 29.15
N THR A 126 18.23 2.40 29.13
CA THR A 126 17.26 3.15 28.32
C THR A 126 17.53 2.86 26.85
N ASP A 127 16.50 2.38 26.14
CA ASP A 127 16.53 2.23 24.69
C ASP A 127 16.92 3.59 24.07
N PRO A 128 18.05 3.68 23.35
CA PRO A 128 18.52 4.94 22.77
C PRO A 128 17.49 5.55 21.80
N ALA A 129 16.67 4.73 21.15
CA ALA A 129 15.58 5.23 20.32
C ALA A 129 14.46 5.86 21.13
N ALA A 130 14.06 5.23 22.24
CA ALA A 130 13.08 5.82 23.15
C ALA A 130 13.57 7.16 23.72
N ALA A 131 14.87 7.25 24.08
CA ALA A 131 15.46 8.48 24.58
C ALA A 131 15.45 9.60 23.52
N ALA A 132 15.86 9.30 22.28
CA ALA A 132 15.86 10.27 21.18
C ALA A 132 14.43 10.75 20.83
N VAL A 133 13.46 9.83 20.79
CA VAL A 133 12.07 10.16 20.51
C VAL A 133 11.46 11.00 21.63
N ASN A 134 11.67 10.63 22.91
CA ASN A 134 11.20 11.43 24.03
C ASN A 134 11.83 12.83 24.02
N SER A 135 13.12 12.96 23.74
CA SER A 135 13.79 14.27 23.61
C SER A 135 13.18 15.13 22.50
N ALA A 136 12.81 14.53 21.36
CA ALA A 136 12.11 15.23 20.28
C ALA A 136 10.68 15.66 20.66
N LEU A 137 10.09 15.04 21.68
CA LEU A 137 8.74 15.30 22.18
C LEU A 137 8.69 16.16 23.46
N ASP A 138 9.82 16.39 24.14
CA ASP A 138 9.86 17.07 25.44
C ASP A 138 9.22 18.47 25.39
N ASP A 139 9.52 19.23 24.33
CA ASP A 139 8.97 20.57 24.09
C ASP A 139 7.73 20.57 23.18
N ALA A 140 7.15 19.40 22.88
CA ALA A 140 6.00 19.30 22.00
C ALA A 140 4.79 20.01 22.61
N THR A 141 4.30 21.03 21.89
CA THR A 141 3.02 21.69 22.16
C THR A 141 1.96 21.13 21.21
N GLY A 142 0.83 20.66 21.75
CA GLY A 142 -0.21 20.01 20.95
C GLY A 142 -0.01 18.50 20.80
N ALA A 143 -0.48 17.94 19.68
CA ALA A 143 -0.52 16.50 19.46
C ALA A 143 0.88 15.90 19.23
N ARG A 144 1.12 14.72 19.81
CA ARG A 144 2.36 13.93 19.70
C ARG A 144 2.14 12.75 18.77
N VAL A 145 2.74 12.78 17.59
CA VAL A 145 2.53 11.74 16.58
C VAL A 145 3.84 11.05 16.26
N LEU A 146 3.85 9.72 16.29
CA LEU A 146 4.97 8.92 15.80
C LEU A 146 4.66 8.42 14.40
N LEU A 147 5.57 8.65 13.47
CA LEU A 147 5.50 8.16 12.10
C LEU A 147 6.70 7.26 11.85
N GLY A 148 6.48 6.02 11.43
CA GLY A 148 7.57 5.12 11.05
C GLY A 148 7.44 4.69 9.59
N SER A 149 8.57 4.57 8.89
CA SER A 149 8.67 3.96 7.57
C SER A 149 9.43 2.64 7.67
N ASP A 150 8.98 1.57 7.00
CA ASP A 150 9.65 0.28 6.98
C ASP A 150 9.96 -0.24 8.42
N THR A 151 11.22 -0.50 8.77
CA THR A 151 11.67 -0.90 10.12
C THR A 151 11.47 0.19 11.18
N GLY A 152 11.42 1.45 10.76
CA GLY A 152 10.97 2.55 11.61
C GLY A 152 9.52 2.37 12.07
N ALA A 153 8.64 1.80 11.22
CA ALA A 153 7.27 1.47 11.60
C ALA A 153 7.21 0.37 12.67
N LEU A 154 8.05 -0.66 12.56
CA LEU A 154 8.20 -1.68 13.61
C LEU A 154 8.72 -1.09 14.92
N ARG A 155 9.69 -0.17 14.84
CA ARG A 155 10.21 0.52 16.01
C ARG A 155 9.16 1.40 16.68
N VAL A 156 8.31 2.08 15.91
CA VAL A 156 7.16 2.81 16.45
C VAL A 156 6.23 1.87 17.22
N LEU A 157 5.87 0.72 16.64
CA LEU A 157 5.04 -0.29 17.31
C LEU A 157 5.66 -0.75 18.63
N ASP A 158 6.96 -1.02 18.65
CA ASP A 158 7.71 -1.41 19.86
C ASP A 158 7.67 -0.33 20.96
N LEU A 159 7.92 0.92 20.58
CA LEU A 159 7.96 2.04 21.52
C LEU A 159 6.61 2.31 22.18
N VAL A 160 5.52 2.18 21.42
CA VAL A 160 4.16 2.39 21.96
C VAL A 160 3.66 1.18 22.74
N ALA A 161 3.92 -0.05 22.27
CA ALA A 161 3.51 -1.28 22.94
C ALA A 161 4.25 -1.49 24.28
N SER A 162 5.54 -1.12 24.35
CA SER A 162 6.29 -1.13 25.61
C SER A 162 5.92 0.00 26.57
N GLY A 163 5.18 1.01 26.10
CA GLY A 163 4.91 2.23 26.86
C GLY A 163 6.14 3.12 27.07
N SER A 164 7.24 2.88 26.35
CA SER A 164 8.48 3.67 26.43
C SER A 164 8.33 5.09 25.90
N VAL A 165 7.36 5.31 24.99
CA VAL A 165 6.99 6.62 24.46
C VAL A 165 5.47 6.78 24.51
N ARG A 166 5.00 7.94 24.97
CA ARG A 166 3.58 8.31 24.91
C ARG A 166 3.30 9.13 23.65
N ALA A 167 2.45 8.59 22.78
CA ALA A 167 1.98 9.24 21.57
C ALA A 167 0.45 9.36 21.59
N ASP A 168 -0.08 10.42 20.98
CA ASP A 168 -1.51 10.63 20.78
C ASP A 168 -2.01 9.91 19.52
N ALA A 169 -1.13 9.62 18.58
CA ALA A 169 -1.44 8.87 17.35
C ALA A 169 -0.18 8.26 16.73
N VAL A 170 -0.39 7.26 15.87
CA VAL A 170 0.68 6.55 15.15
C VAL A 170 0.40 6.51 13.64
N VAL A 171 1.45 6.64 12.84
CA VAL A 171 1.43 6.46 11.39
C VAL A 171 2.45 5.38 11.01
N LEU A 172 2.01 4.37 10.27
CA LEU A 172 2.83 3.24 9.83
C LEU A 172 2.86 3.24 8.31
N ALA A 173 4.01 3.53 7.72
CA ALA A 173 4.23 3.53 6.28
C ALA A 173 5.09 2.34 5.87
N GLY A 174 4.66 1.56 4.87
CA GLY A 174 5.47 0.48 4.33
C GLY A 174 5.84 -0.60 5.37
N LEU A 175 4.98 -0.85 6.37
CA LEU A 175 5.30 -1.76 7.48
C LEU A 175 5.63 -3.17 6.95
N PRO A 176 6.84 -3.71 7.22
CA PRO A 176 7.17 -5.08 6.87
C PRO A 176 6.22 -6.04 7.57
N ALA A 177 5.47 -6.82 6.79
CA ALA A 177 4.48 -7.77 7.30
C ALA A 177 4.39 -8.99 6.39
N GLY A 178 4.23 -10.18 6.99
CA GLY A 178 4.18 -11.46 6.28
C GLY A 178 5.48 -12.27 6.39
N ASP A 179 5.49 -13.48 5.83
CA ASP A 179 6.68 -14.34 5.81
C ASP A 179 7.83 -13.65 5.04
N ALA A 180 9.07 -13.95 5.44
CA ALA A 180 10.29 -13.20 5.12
C ALA A 180 10.32 -12.58 3.70
N PRO A 181 10.71 -11.30 3.57
CA PRO A 181 10.56 -10.55 2.33
C PRO A 181 11.35 -11.20 1.18
N THR A 182 10.72 -11.30 0.01
CA THR A 182 11.42 -11.43 -1.28
C THR A 182 11.99 -10.07 -1.68
N GLY A 183 12.80 -9.48 -0.81
CA GLY A 183 13.50 -8.25 -1.11
C GLY A 183 14.41 -8.43 -2.33
N PRO A 184 14.77 -7.33 -3.02
CA PRO A 184 15.72 -7.38 -4.11
C PRO A 184 17.05 -7.97 -3.62
N ALA A 185 17.75 -8.70 -4.49
CA ALA A 185 19.02 -9.32 -4.12
C ALA A 185 20.03 -8.25 -3.66
N PRO A 186 20.81 -8.50 -2.60
CA PRO A 186 21.83 -7.56 -2.15
C PRO A 186 22.76 -7.15 -3.32
N GLY A 187 22.94 -5.85 -3.53
CA GLY A 187 23.78 -5.30 -4.58
C GLY A 187 23.08 -5.00 -5.93
N ASP A 188 21.80 -5.36 -6.09
CA ASP A 188 21.01 -4.91 -7.25
C ASP A 188 20.33 -3.56 -6.95
N HIS A 189 21.06 -2.48 -7.20
CA HIS A 189 20.58 -1.11 -6.93
C HIS A 189 19.35 -0.74 -7.77
N VAL A 190 19.21 -1.31 -8.98
CA VAL A 190 18.08 -1.02 -9.86
C VAL A 190 16.82 -1.67 -9.31
N ALA A 191 16.92 -2.95 -8.92
CA ALA A 191 15.80 -3.65 -8.30
C ALA A 191 15.43 -3.05 -6.92
N GLU A 192 16.41 -2.58 -6.15
CA GLU A 192 16.13 -1.84 -4.90
C GLU A 192 15.39 -0.54 -5.15
N LEU A 193 15.81 0.26 -6.14
CA LEU A 193 15.09 1.48 -6.53
C LEU A 193 13.67 1.18 -7.02
N ASP A 194 13.48 0.11 -7.82
CA ASP A 194 12.17 -0.31 -8.31
C ASP A 194 11.24 -0.76 -7.18
N ALA A 195 11.76 -1.44 -6.16
CA ALA A 195 11.00 -1.81 -4.98
C ALA A 195 10.63 -0.60 -4.12
N ARG A 196 11.54 0.39 -4.01
CA ARG A 196 11.38 1.58 -3.15
C ARG A 196 10.43 2.61 -3.72
N THR A 197 10.64 3.07 -4.95
CA THR A 197 9.90 4.23 -5.47
C THR A 197 9.82 4.26 -7.00
N ALA A 198 8.64 4.58 -7.53
CA ALA A 198 8.45 4.88 -8.95
C ALA A 198 8.62 6.39 -9.26
N CYS A 199 8.89 7.23 -8.25
CA CYS A 199 9.06 8.67 -8.43
C CYS A 199 10.42 8.99 -9.06
N PRO A 200 10.50 9.54 -10.29
CA PRO A 200 11.79 9.83 -10.93
C PRO A 200 12.61 10.88 -10.15
N ILE A 201 11.94 11.79 -9.44
CA ILE A 201 12.62 12.78 -8.60
C ILE A 201 13.22 12.14 -7.36
N HIS A 202 12.48 11.25 -6.69
CA HIS A 202 12.99 10.61 -5.49
C HIS A 202 14.10 9.59 -5.80
N ARG A 203 13.97 8.85 -6.90
CA ARG A 203 15.05 7.98 -7.39
C ARG A 203 16.34 8.76 -7.59
N GLY A 204 16.28 9.92 -8.25
CA GLY A 204 17.44 10.80 -8.40
C GLY A 204 17.98 11.37 -7.08
N VAL A 205 17.14 11.51 -6.05
CA VAL A 205 17.62 11.87 -4.69
C VAL A 205 18.42 10.72 -4.10
N LEU A 206 17.88 9.49 -4.10
CA LEU A 206 18.56 8.33 -3.53
C LEU A 206 19.87 8.00 -4.25
N GLU A 207 19.87 8.07 -5.59
CA GLU A 207 21.07 7.82 -6.41
C GLU A 207 22.18 8.86 -6.18
N ALA A 208 21.81 10.10 -5.85
CA ALA A 208 22.77 11.18 -5.61
C ALA A 208 23.20 11.28 -4.15
N ASP A 209 22.60 10.50 -3.24
CA ASP A 209 22.84 10.57 -1.82
C ASP A 209 23.99 9.64 -1.40
N PRO A 210 25.16 10.18 -0.98
CA PRO A 210 26.29 9.35 -0.56
C PRO A 210 26.08 8.66 0.79
N ASP A 211 25.11 9.12 1.60
CA ASP A 211 24.85 8.60 2.94
C ASP A 211 23.72 7.54 2.95
N PHE A 212 23.07 7.32 1.80
CA PHE A 212 22.08 6.27 1.62
C PHE A 212 22.74 4.88 1.57
N ARG A 213 22.25 3.96 2.41
CA ARG A 213 22.87 2.64 2.58
C ARG A 213 22.12 1.59 1.75
N TRP A 214 22.62 1.39 0.54
CA TRP A 214 22.14 0.38 -0.41
C TRP A 214 22.29 -1.05 0.14
N GLY A 215 21.37 -1.93 -0.26
CA GLY A 215 21.35 -3.35 0.09
C GLY A 215 20.67 -3.67 1.42
N GLU A 216 20.55 -2.71 2.34
CA GLU A 216 19.90 -2.93 3.65
C GLU A 216 18.42 -3.32 3.52
N LEU A 217 17.73 -2.97 2.42
CA LEU A 217 16.35 -3.38 2.20
C LEU A 217 16.19 -4.90 2.04
N ALA A 218 17.27 -5.61 1.69
CA ALA A 218 17.30 -7.06 1.59
C ALA A 218 17.48 -7.75 2.95
N ASP A 219 17.85 -6.99 4.00
CA ASP A 219 18.09 -7.57 5.32
C ASP A 219 16.80 -8.17 5.88
N PRO A 220 16.82 -9.40 6.41
CA PRO A 220 15.63 -10.03 6.96
C PRO A 220 15.14 -9.25 8.17
N VAL A 221 13.85 -8.92 8.16
CA VAL A 221 13.18 -8.24 9.26
C VAL A 221 12.18 -9.20 9.88
N PRO A 222 12.17 -9.34 11.22
CA PRO A 222 11.17 -10.17 11.87
C PRO A 222 9.78 -9.55 11.66
N ALA A 223 8.86 -10.34 11.09
CA ALA A 223 7.48 -9.93 10.83
C ALA A 223 6.78 -9.61 12.14
N PRO A 224 5.94 -8.57 12.28
CA PRO A 224 5.24 -8.29 13.55
C PRO A 224 4.37 -9.48 13.99
N PRO A 225 4.12 -9.67 15.30
CA PRO A 225 3.44 -10.84 15.86
C PRO A 225 1.97 -10.87 15.42
N GLY A 226 1.72 -11.47 14.26
CA GLY A 226 0.47 -11.54 13.48
C GLY A 226 -0.83 -11.07 14.17
N PRO A 227 -1.79 -11.97 14.46
CA PRO A 227 -3.10 -11.58 14.97
C PRO A 227 -3.11 -10.99 16.39
N ALA A 228 -1.97 -10.98 17.10
CA ALA A 228 -1.86 -10.48 18.46
C ALA A 228 -1.39 -9.01 18.55
N LEU A 229 -0.87 -8.44 17.46
CA LEU A 229 -0.47 -7.02 17.41
C LEU A 229 -1.62 -6.05 17.77
N PRO A 230 -2.87 -6.25 17.31
CA PRO A 230 -3.99 -5.40 17.72
C PRO A 230 -4.21 -5.32 19.23
N ASP A 231 -3.97 -6.41 19.95
CA ASP A 231 -4.24 -6.53 21.39
C ASP A 231 -3.11 -5.92 22.25
N THR A 232 -1.92 -5.73 21.67
CA THR A 232 -0.76 -5.15 22.37
C THR A 232 -0.63 -3.65 22.19
N LEU A 233 -1.35 -3.06 21.23
CA LEU A 233 -1.30 -1.62 20.97
C LEU A 233 -2.24 -0.84 21.89
N PRO A 234 -1.84 0.37 22.34
CA PRO A 234 -2.75 1.25 23.07
C PRO A 234 -3.98 1.60 22.22
N ASP A 235 -5.08 1.99 22.87
CA ASP A 235 -6.24 2.55 22.19
C ASP A 235 -5.95 3.99 21.71
N LEU A 236 -5.16 4.09 20.64
CA LEU A 236 -4.81 5.33 19.96
C LEU A 236 -5.18 5.24 18.46
N PRO A 237 -5.44 6.38 17.79
CA PRO A 237 -5.63 6.43 16.35
C PRO A 237 -4.39 5.96 15.59
N VAL A 238 -4.58 5.03 14.64
CA VAL A 238 -3.52 4.53 13.76
C VAL A 238 -3.87 4.83 12.30
N LEU A 239 -2.91 5.39 11.56
CA LEU A 239 -2.96 5.51 10.11
C LEU A 239 -1.95 4.56 9.47
N TRP A 240 -2.42 3.65 8.63
CA TRP A 240 -1.63 2.74 7.83
C TRP A 240 -1.53 3.28 6.41
N LEU A 241 -0.31 3.51 5.92
CA LEU A 241 -0.02 4.00 4.58
C LEU A 241 0.73 2.91 3.82
N HIS A 242 0.15 2.40 2.73
CA HIS A 242 0.73 1.27 2.03
C HIS A 242 0.50 1.30 0.53
N GLY A 243 1.42 0.71 -0.25
CA GLY A 243 1.27 0.53 -1.70
C GLY A 243 0.73 -0.87 -2.00
N ASP A 244 -0.23 -1.02 -2.93
CA ASP A 244 -0.71 -2.36 -3.29
C ASP A 244 0.26 -3.16 -4.19
N ALA A 245 1.24 -2.47 -4.79
CA ALA A 245 2.31 -3.04 -5.59
C ALA A 245 3.65 -3.10 -4.82
N ASP A 246 3.62 -3.00 -3.49
CA ASP A 246 4.80 -3.13 -2.63
C ASP A 246 5.34 -4.59 -2.63
N PRO A 247 6.55 -4.84 -3.17
CA PRO A 247 7.14 -6.17 -3.24
C PRO A 247 7.82 -6.60 -1.93
N ILE A 248 8.04 -5.66 -0.99
CA ILE A 248 8.72 -5.89 0.30
C ILE A 248 7.69 -6.28 1.37
N ALA A 249 6.56 -5.58 1.39
CA ALA A 249 5.50 -5.79 2.37
C ALA A 249 4.15 -5.97 1.64
N PRO A 250 3.70 -7.20 1.39
CA PRO A 250 2.44 -7.42 0.69
C PRO A 250 1.24 -6.84 1.44
N VAL A 251 0.40 -6.06 0.74
CA VAL A 251 -0.76 -5.37 1.34
C VAL A 251 -1.75 -6.30 2.05
N ALA A 252 -1.82 -7.58 1.65
CA ALA A 252 -2.67 -8.57 2.30
C ALA A 252 -2.25 -8.82 3.76
N ALA A 253 -0.94 -8.85 4.05
CA ALA A 253 -0.43 -9.01 5.41
C ALA A 253 -0.72 -7.77 6.25
N VAL A 254 -0.54 -6.57 5.69
CA VAL A 254 -0.87 -5.30 6.35
C VAL A 254 -2.35 -5.20 6.68
N ARG A 255 -3.24 -5.60 5.75
CA ARG A 255 -4.70 -5.65 5.98
C ARG A 255 -5.09 -6.59 7.12
N ALA A 256 -4.33 -7.68 7.33
CA ALA A 256 -4.61 -8.62 8.41
C ALA A 256 -4.21 -8.07 9.79
N LEU A 257 -3.29 -7.09 9.84
CA LEU A 257 -2.83 -6.46 11.08
C LEU A 257 -3.67 -5.24 11.49
N ALA A 258 -4.24 -4.51 10.53
CA ALA A 258 -5.03 -3.31 10.81
C ALA A 258 -6.35 -3.64 11.53
N ARG A 259 -6.68 -2.92 12.60
CA ARG A 259 -7.98 -3.04 13.27
C ARG A 259 -9.06 -2.43 12.39
N GLY A 260 -10.31 -2.89 12.56
CA GLY A 260 -11.46 -2.31 11.84
C GLY A 260 -11.70 -0.82 12.15
N THR A 261 -11.15 -0.30 13.25
CA THR A 261 -11.20 1.12 13.65
C THR A 261 -10.07 1.96 13.07
N ASP A 262 -9.02 1.34 12.54
CA ASP A 262 -7.85 2.05 12.07
C ASP A 262 -8.10 2.69 10.68
N ASP A 263 -7.35 3.74 10.37
CA ASP A 263 -7.39 4.39 9.06
C ASP A 263 -6.38 3.67 8.14
N LEU A 264 -6.85 2.81 7.23
CA LEU A 264 -5.98 2.15 6.25
C LEU A 264 -6.11 2.80 4.88
N ALA A 265 -5.03 3.42 4.41
CA ALA A 265 -4.94 4.01 3.08
C ALA A 265 -3.94 3.24 2.21
N VAL A 266 -4.50 2.53 1.23
CA VAL A 266 -3.75 1.79 0.23
C VAL A 266 -3.71 2.58 -1.08
N VAL A 267 -2.52 2.83 -1.60
CA VAL A 267 -2.28 3.49 -2.88
C VAL A 267 -2.22 2.43 -3.97
N ALA A 268 -3.14 2.54 -4.93
CA ALA A 268 -3.12 1.71 -6.13
C ALA A 268 -1.88 2.02 -6.99
N ASP A 269 -1.20 0.97 -7.45
CA ASP A 269 0.09 1.01 -8.16
C ASP A 269 1.22 1.67 -7.35
N GLY A 270 1.05 1.81 -6.03
CA GLY A 270 2.06 2.33 -5.12
C GLY A 270 3.05 1.25 -4.69
N VAL A 271 4.32 1.62 -4.57
CA VAL A 271 5.40 0.73 -4.10
C VAL A 271 5.77 1.04 -2.63
N HIS A 272 6.92 0.56 -2.15
CA HIS A 272 7.26 0.52 -0.72
C HIS A 272 7.34 1.89 -0.03
N ASP A 273 8.09 2.84 -0.59
CA ASP A 273 8.34 4.16 0.02
C ASP A 273 7.17 5.11 -0.27
N VAL A 274 5.94 4.76 0.11
CA VAL A 274 4.71 5.51 -0.21
C VAL A 274 4.75 7.01 0.14
N LEU A 275 5.54 7.39 1.14
CA LEU A 275 5.75 8.79 1.53
C LEU A 275 6.53 9.59 0.45
N ASN A 276 7.36 8.90 -0.32
CA ASN A 276 8.25 9.45 -1.34
C ASN A 276 8.04 8.83 -2.75
N ASP A 277 7.03 8.00 -2.92
CA ASP A 277 6.64 7.39 -4.20
C ASP A 277 5.93 8.39 -5.16
N GLN A 278 5.70 8.03 -6.42
CA GLN A 278 5.07 8.86 -7.44
C GLN A 278 3.72 9.46 -7.00
N PHE A 279 2.99 8.76 -6.11
CA PHE A 279 1.72 9.21 -5.53
C PHE A 279 1.87 9.89 -4.16
N HIS A 280 3.06 10.30 -3.74
CA HIS A 280 3.32 10.95 -2.44
C HIS A 280 2.40 12.16 -2.14
N ARG A 281 1.80 12.79 -3.16
CA ARG A 281 0.90 13.94 -2.98
C ARG A 281 -0.39 13.53 -2.29
N ILE A 282 -1.01 12.43 -2.72
CA ILE A 282 -2.24 11.90 -2.12
C ILE A 282 -1.95 11.29 -0.75
N VAL A 283 -0.81 10.62 -0.60
CA VAL A 283 -0.36 10.05 0.68
C VAL A 283 -0.22 11.13 1.73
N ALA A 284 0.50 12.21 1.43
CA ALA A 284 0.62 13.29 2.41
C ALA A 284 -0.66 14.14 2.54
N ALA A 285 -1.59 14.13 1.57
CA ALA A 285 -2.93 14.69 1.81
C ALA A 285 -3.71 13.85 2.83
N ARG A 286 -3.64 12.52 2.76
CA ARG A 286 -4.24 11.61 3.76
C ARG A 286 -3.59 11.78 5.12
N LEU A 287 -2.26 11.89 5.18
CA LEU A 287 -1.52 12.18 6.39
C LEU A 287 -1.98 13.49 7.04
N VAL A 288 -2.05 14.59 6.29
CA VAL A 288 -2.52 15.88 6.83
C VAL A 288 -3.95 15.78 7.35
N GLN A 289 -4.86 15.09 6.63
CA GLN A 289 -6.23 14.87 7.12
C GLN A 289 -6.27 14.10 8.45
N PHE A 290 -5.42 13.08 8.59
CA PHE A 290 -5.29 12.33 9.84
C PHE A 290 -4.75 13.19 10.97
N LEU A 291 -3.68 13.94 10.70
CA LEU A 291 -3.06 14.86 11.66
C LEU A 291 -4.06 15.94 12.15
N GLU A 292 -4.85 16.54 11.25
CA GLU A 292 -5.89 17.51 11.61
C GLU A 292 -7.02 16.89 12.44
N ARG A 293 -7.36 15.63 12.16
CA ARG A 293 -8.33 14.87 12.96
C ARG A 293 -7.82 14.64 14.38
N VAL A 294 -6.56 14.27 14.54
CA VAL A 294 -5.92 14.05 15.85
C VAL A 294 -5.80 15.37 16.62
N ALA A 295 -5.31 16.43 15.99
CA ALA A 295 -5.06 17.70 16.66
C ALA A 295 -6.34 18.48 16.99
N LYS A 296 -7.39 18.39 16.17
CA LYS A 296 -8.58 19.27 16.25
C LYS A 296 -9.92 18.54 16.17
N GLY A 297 -9.94 17.22 16.02
CA GLY A 297 -11.17 16.46 15.77
C GLY A 297 -11.80 16.72 14.41
N ALA A 298 -11.06 17.36 13.49
CA ALA A 298 -11.55 17.70 12.16
C ALA A 298 -11.83 16.43 11.35
N ARG A 299 -13.06 16.27 10.88
CA ARG A 299 -13.46 15.14 10.03
C ARG A 299 -14.38 15.61 8.92
N PHE A 300 -14.23 15.00 7.76
CA PHE A 300 -15.30 15.03 6.78
C PHE A 300 -16.48 14.27 7.38
N VAL A 301 -17.60 14.95 7.52
CA VAL A 301 -18.85 14.26 7.76
C VAL A 301 -19.22 13.65 6.43
N GLU A 302 -19.18 12.31 6.34
CA GLU A 302 -19.80 11.65 5.20
C GLU A 302 -21.23 12.17 5.13
N PRO A 303 -21.68 12.66 3.95
CA PRO A 303 -23.09 13.00 3.80
C PRO A 303 -23.86 11.79 4.28
N ALA A 304 -24.77 11.99 5.25
CA ALA A 304 -25.58 10.91 5.80
C ALA A 304 -26.01 10.04 4.62
N PRO A 305 -25.77 8.71 4.66
CA PRO A 305 -26.09 7.86 3.53
C PRO A 305 -27.50 8.22 3.14
N ALA A 306 -27.69 8.71 1.91
CA ALA A 306 -29.01 9.07 1.43
C ALA A 306 -29.90 7.89 1.82
N ALA A 307 -30.92 8.15 2.65
CA ALA A 307 -31.80 7.12 3.20
C ALA A 307 -32.02 6.09 2.11
N PRO A 308 -31.71 4.80 2.36
CA PRO A 308 -31.42 3.83 1.30
C PRO A 308 -32.46 4.02 0.22
N ALA A 309 -32.04 4.57 -0.92
CA ALA A 309 -32.94 4.83 -2.03
C ALA A 309 -33.65 3.50 -2.25
N SER A 310 -34.96 3.49 -1.95
CA SER A 310 -35.79 2.30 -1.96
C SER A 310 -35.38 1.43 -3.14
N GLY A 311 -34.83 0.25 -2.84
CA GLY A 311 -34.01 -0.57 -3.71
C GLY A 311 -33.95 -0.15 -5.18
N ARG A 312 -32.81 0.41 -5.60
CA ARG A 312 -32.27 -0.08 -6.88
C ARG A 312 -31.92 -1.54 -6.64
N ARG A 313 -32.89 -2.42 -6.91
CA ARG A 313 -32.62 -3.82 -7.21
C ARG A 313 -31.35 -3.82 -8.05
N ALA A 314 -30.30 -4.53 -7.61
CA ALA A 314 -29.16 -4.78 -8.47
C ALA A 314 -29.74 -5.27 -9.80
N ALA A 315 -29.57 -4.49 -10.85
CA ALA A 315 -30.05 -4.89 -12.16
C ALA A 315 -29.33 -6.21 -12.46
N PRO A 316 -30.05 -7.26 -12.91
CA PRO A 316 -29.45 -8.57 -13.18
C PRO A 316 -28.38 -8.53 -14.30
N LEU A 317 -28.20 -7.38 -14.95
CA LEU A 317 -27.16 -7.11 -15.95
C LEU A 317 -26.26 -5.97 -15.46
N GLN A 318 -24.96 -6.25 -15.34
CA GLN A 318 -23.93 -5.27 -14.98
C GLN A 318 -23.15 -4.83 -16.21
N VAL A 319 -23.03 -3.52 -16.41
CA VAL A 319 -22.12 -2.92 -17.39
C VAL A 319 -20.81 -2.64 -16.67
N SER A 320 -19.69 -3.18 -17.17
CA SER A 320 -18.37 -2.94 -16.56
C SER A 320 -17.98 -1.45 -16.69
N ALA A 321 -17.22 -0.93 -15.73
CA ALA A 321 -16.68 0.43 -15.81
C ALA A 321 -15.82 0.63 -17.06
N ARG A 322 -15.13 -0.42 -17.51
CA ARG A 322 -14.31 -0.40 -18.74
C ARG A 322 -15.17 -0.22 -19.99
N LEU A 323 -16.27 -0.97 -20.10
CA LEU A 323 -17.22 -0.86 -21.19
C LEU A 323 -17.92 0.50 -21.20
N ASP A 324 -18.33 1.00 -20.02
CA ASP A 324 -18.91 2.34 -19.89
C ASP A 324 -17.92 3.44 -20.35
N HIS A 325 -16.66 3.36 -19.92
CA HIS A 325 -15.61 4.30 -20.36
C HIS A 325 -15.37 4.23 -21.87
N ALA A 326 -15.40 3.02 -22.47
CA ALA A 326 -15.28 2.84 -23.91
C ALA A 326 -16.44 3.50 -24.67
N MET A 327 -17.66 3.28 -24.21
CA MET A 327 -18.86 3.88 -24.81
C MET A 327 -18.84 5.40 -24.70
N ARG A 328 -18.41 5.97 -23.57
CA ARG A 328 -18.23 7.43 -23.39
C ARG A 328 -17.15 8.00 -24.30
N GLY A 329 -16.03 7.30 -24.44
CA GLY A 329 -14.96 7.70 -25.35
C GLY A 329 -15.41 7.70 -26.81
N LEU A 330 -16.10 6.64 -27.23
CA LEU A 330 -16.66 6.51 -28.57
C LEU A 330 -17.77 7.54 -28.83
N ALA A 331 -18.62 7.84 -27.85
CA ALA A 331 -19.64 8.90 -27.97
C ALA A 331 -19.01 10.26 -28.27
N GLU A 332 -17.86 10.58 -27.66
CA GLU A 332 -17.15 11.81 -27.94
C GLU A 332 -16.54 11.84 -29.34
N LEU A 333 -16.00 10.72 -29.81
CA LEU A 333 -15.51 10.61 -31.18
C LEU A 333 -16.64 10.74 -32.21
N VAL A 334 -17.82 10.18 -31.93
CA VAL A 334 -19.01 10.34 -32.77
C VAL A 334 -19.46 11.80 -32.80
N ALA A 335 -19.49 12.47 -31.65
CA ALA A 335 -19.88 13.88 -31.54
C ALA A 335 -18.89 14.83 -32.23
N SER A 336 -17.60 14.47 -32.24
CA SER A 336 -16.51 15.28 -32.84
C SER A 336 -16.34 15.06 -34.35
N GLY A 337 -17.07 14.10 -34.94
CA GLY A 337 -17.00 13.78 -36.36
C GLY A 337 -15.64 13.23 -36.79
N ASP A 338 -15.08 13.77 -37.89
CA ASP A 338 -13.86 13.25 -38.51
C ASP A 338 -12.55 13.76 -37.88
N GLY A 339 -12.64 14.71 -36.93
CA GLY A 339 -11.49 15.28 -36.24
C GLY A 339 -10.87 14.32 -35.23
N PRO A 340 -9.53 14.23 -35.13
CA PRO A 340 -8.89 13.47 -34.05
C PRO A 340 -9.12 14.15 -32.69
N VAL A 341 -9.48 13.36 -31.68
CA VAL A 341 -9.72 13.84 -30.31
C VAL A 341 -8.72 13.22 -29.35
N THR A 342 -8.09 14.01 -28.50
CA THR A 342 -7.14 13.52 -27.50
C THR A 342 -7.84 12.86 -26.32
N CYS A 343 -7.16 11.96 -25.62
CA CYS A 343 -7.70 11.38 -24.39
C CYS A 343 -7.98 12.45 -23.32
N GLU A 344 -7.17 13.50 -23.24
CA GLU A 344 -7.36 14.62 -22.33
C GLU A 344 -8.63 15.41 -22.64
N ALA A 345 -8.95 15.60 -23.94
CA ALA A 345 -10.18 16.26 -24.36
C ALA A 345 -11.42 15.41 -24.03
N ILE A 346 -11.39 14.12 -24.35
CA ILE A 346 -12.48 13.18 -24.03
C ILE A 346 -12.68 13.07 -22.51
N SER A 347 -11.58 12.96 -21.74
CA SER A 347 -11.61 12.89 -20.28
C SER A 347 -12.33 14.10 -19.68
N ARG A 348 -11.99 15.31 -20.16
CA ARG A 348 -12.65 16.56 -19.74
C ARG A 348 -14.12 16.63 -20.16
N ALA A 349 -14.45 16.21 -21.38
CA ALA A 349 -15.80 16.31 -21.93
C ALA A 349 -16.79 15.31 -21.30
N ARG A 350 -16.33 14.10 -20.97
CA ARG A 350 -17.19 12.98 -20.55
C ARG A 350 -16.98 12.50 -19.12
N GLY A 351 -16.08 13.17 -18.38
CA GLY A 351 -15.79 12.86 -16.97
C GLY A 351 -15.19 11.45 -16.77
N VAL A 352 -14.40 10.98 -17.72
CA VAL A 352 -13.75 9.65 -17.68
C VAL A 352 -12.31 9.82 -17.19
N PRO A 353 -11.81 9.01 -16.24
CA PRO A 353 -10.41 9.09 -15.80
C PRO A 353 -9.42 8.88 -16.95
N LEU A 354 -8.41 9.75 -17.06
CA LEU A 354 -7.47 9.78 -18.20
C LEU A 354 -6.75 8.44 -18.41
N ASN A 355 -6.23 7.82 -17.34
CA ASN A 355 -5.53 6.54 -17.43
C ASN A 355 -6.45 5.41 -17.91
N SER A 356 -7.69 5.36 -17.42
CA SER A 356 -8.69 4.40 -17.88
C SER A 356 -8.99 4.58 -19.37
N LEU A 357 -9.09 5.83 -19.81
CA LEU A 357 -9.33 6.13 -21.21
C LEU A 357 -8.14 5.75 -22.10
N VAL A 358 -6.90 6.06 -21.71
CA VAL A 358 -5.70 5.65 -22.47
C VAL A 358 -5.67 4.13 -22.68
N ASN A 359 -5.96 3.36 -21.64
CA ASN A 359 -6.00 1.90 -21.70
C ASN A 359 -7.12 1.39 -22.61
N VAL A 360 -8.32 1.94 -22.48
CA VAL A 360 -9.48 1.56 -23.29
C VAL A 360 -9.29 1.94 -24.76
N MET A 361 -8.79 3.14 -25.05
CA MET A 361 -8.54 3.59 -26.43
C MET A 361 -7.47 2.73 -27.12
N LEU A 362 -6.48 2.22 -26.38
CA LEU A 362 -5.51 1.27 -26.90
C LEU A 362 -6.15 -0.08 -27.25
N GLN A 363 -7.08 -0.58 -26.42
CA GLN A 363 -7.84 -1.80 -26.71
C GLN A 363 -8.72 -1.64 -27.95
N LEU A 364 -9.47 -0.54 -28.03
CA LEU A 364 -10.29 -0.20 -29.20
C LEU A 364 -9.44 -0.06 -30.48
N ARG A 365 -8.23 0.49 -30.37
CA ARG A 365 -7.28 0.60 -31.48
C ARG A 365 -6.80 -0.78 -31.95
N ARG A 366 -6.45 -1.67 -31.01
CA ARG A 366 -6.05 -3.06 -31.32
C ARG A 366 -7.18 -3.83 -32.00
N ALA A 367 -8.42 -3.58 -31.61
CA ALA A 367 -9.62 -4.14 -32.23
C ALA A 367 -10.00 -3.47 -33.57
N GLY A 368 -9.25 -2.46 -34.03
CA GLY A 368 -9.52 -1.76 -35.28
C GLY A 368 -10.76 -0.89 -35.27
N LEU A 369 -11.29 -0.51 -34.10
CA LEU A 369 -12.48 0.34 -33.98
C LEU A 369 -12.14 1.83 -34.00
N VAL A 370 -10.93 2.18 -33.58
CA VAL A 370 -10.39 3.55 -33.63
C VAL A 370 -9.01 3.57 -34.27
N THR A 371 -8.67 4.68 -34.91
CA THR A 371 -7.32 4.95 -35.39
C THR A 371 -6.68 6.06 -34.57
N SER A 372 -5.36 6.01 -34.42
CA SER A 372 -4.59 6.99 -33.65
C SER A 372 -3.62 7.74 -34.55
N ARG A 373 -3.54 9.07 -34.44
CA ARG A 373 -2.46 9.89 -35.03
C ARG A 373 -1.52 10.36 -33.92
N ARG A 374 -0.21 10.24 -34.12
CA ARG A 374 0.82 10.78 -33.19
C ARG A 374 1.12 12.24 -33.52
N GLY A 375 1.48 13.03 -32.51
CA GLY A 375 1.86 14.44 -32.64
C GLY A 375 1.10 15.36 -31.67
N CYS A 376 1.48 16.64 -31.64
CA CYS A 376 0.82 17.68 -30.83
C CYS A 376 -0.64 17.96 -31.22
N GLU A 377 -1.01 17.65 -32.48
CA GLU A 377 -2.40 17.62 -32.99
C GLU A 377 -2.91 16.18 -33.18
N GLY A 378 -2.30 15.22 -32.48
CA GLY A 378 -2.66 13.82 -32.51
C GLY A 378 -3.94 13.52 -31.73
N GLY A 379 -4.41 12.28 -31.81
CA GLY A 379 -5.64 11.86 -31.14
C GLY A 379 -6.24 10.61 -31.77
N TYR A 380 -7.41 10.25 -31.28
CA TYR A 380 -8.19 9.13 -31.77
C TYR A 380 -9.34 9.60 -32.66
N ARG A 381 -9.67 8.82 -33.69
CA ARG A 381 -10.90 8.96 -34.47
C ARG A 381 -11.47 7.58 -34.75
N LEU A 382 -12.73 7.49 -35.14
CA LEU A 382 -13.32 6.21 -35.55
C LEU A 382 -12.55 5.64 -36.76
N ALA A 383 -12.33 4.34 -36.78
CA ALA A 383 -11.65 3.67 -37.89
C ALA A 383 -12.55 3.47 -39.12
N ARG A 384 -13.87 3.50 -38.89
CA ARG A 384 -14.95 3.34 -39.88
C ARG A 384 -16.19 4.11 -39.40
N PRO A 385 -17.19 4.37 -40.25
CA PRO A 385 -18.39 5.12 -39.87
C PRO A 385 -19.08 4.57 -38.62
N ALA A 386 -19.66 5.45 -37.79
CA ALA A 386 -20.37 5.07 -36.56
C ALA A 386 -21.52 4.08 -36.82
N ALA A 387 -22.11 4.12 -38.01
CA ALA A 387 -23.15 3.21 -38.46
C ALA A 387 -22.66 1.77 -38.71
N GLU A 388 -21.35 1.55 -38.80
CA GLU A 388 -20.74 0.24 -39.03
C GLU A 388 -20.13 -0.38 -37.77
N ILE A 389 -20.02 0.39 -36.68
CA ILE A 389 -19.46 -0.10 -35.42
C ILE A 389 -20.62 -0.50 -34.51
N THR A 390 -20.74 -1.80 -34.23
CA THR A 390 -21.79 -2.33 -33.36
C THR A 390 -21.40 -2.25 -31.89
N VAL A 391 -22.37 -2.26 -30.97
CA VAL A 391 -22.08 -2.37 -29.53
C VAL A 391 -21.38 -3.70 -29.23
N ALA A 392 -21.74 -4.77 -29.95
CA ALA A 392 -21.05 -6.06 -29.86
C ALA A 392 -19.54 -5.97 -30.19
N ASP A 393 -19.15 -5.12 -31.15
CA ASP A 393 -17.73 -4.89 -31.45
C ASP A 393 -16.98 -4.28 -30.26
N VAL A 394 -17.62 -3.31 -29.59
CA VAL A 394 -17.05 -2.64 -28.41
C VAL A 394 -16.92 -3.63 -27.25
N VAL A 395 -17.96 -4.42 -26.98
CA VAL A 395 -17.93 -5.44 -25.92
C VAL A 395 -16.85 -6.48 -26.19
N ARG A 396 -16.69 -6.96 -27.44
CA ARG A 396 -15.59 -7.86 -27.81
C ARG A 396 -14.22 -7.22 -27.58
N ALA A 397 -14.07 -5.94 -27.91
CA ALA A 397 -12.81 -5.22 -27.74
C ALA A 397 -12.43 -5.01 -26.26
N THR A 398 -13.41 -4.84 -25.36
CA THR A 398 -13.16 -4.50 -23.95
C THR A 398 -13.26 -5.69 -23.00
N GLU A 399 -14.17 -6.63 -23.26
CA GLU A 399 -14.48 -7.78 -22.40
C GLU A 399 -14.07 -9.13 -23.00
N GLY A 400 -13.70 -9.17 -24.29
CA GLY A 400 -13.23 -10.38 -24.97
C GLY A 400 -14.35 -11.25 -25.54
N SER A 401 -15.15 -11.92 -24.69
CA SER A 401 -16.26 -12.78 -25.13
C SER A 401 -17.62 -12.15 -24.80
N LEU A 402 -18.58 -12.26 -25.73
CA LEU A 402 -19.94 -11.71 -25.57
C LEU A 402 -20.82 -12.49 -24.59
N ALA A 403 -20.51 -13.77 -24.38
CA ALA A 403 -21.08 -14.63 -23.34
C ALA A 403 -20.27 -15.94 -23.30
N ALA A 404 -20.23 -16.58 -22.13
CA ALA A 404 -19.80 -17.97 -22.00
C ALA A 404 -20.70 -18.61 -20.94
N VAL A 405 -21.91 -19.01 -21.33
CA VAL A 405 -22.74 -19.83 -20.46
C VAL A 405 -22.22 -21.27 -20.55
N ARG A 406 -21.54 -21.73 -19.50
CA ARG A 406 -21.38 -23.17 -19.28
C ARG A 406 -22.61 -23.66 -18.54
N ASP A 407 -23.60 -24.20 -19.25
CA ASP A 407 -24.68 -24.92 -18.60
C ASP A 407 -25.06 -26.20 -19.37
N THR A 408 -24.99 -27.34 -18.68
CA THR A 408 -25.40 -28.67 -19.14
C THR A 408 -26.65 -29.16 -18.41
N GLY A 409 -27.31 -28.29 -17.63
CA GLY A 409 -28.52 -28.59 -16.86
C GLY A 409 -29.84 -28.42 -17.63
N PRO A 410 -30.98 -28.72 -16.98
CA PRO A 410 -32.31 -28.67 -17.60
C PRO A 410 -32.77 -27.26 -18.02
N ALA A 411 -32.13 -26.21 -17.49
CA ALA A 411 -32.40 -24.81 -17.87
C ALA A 411 -31.59 -24.33 -19.08
N ALA A 412 -30.71 -25.16 -19.65
CA ALA A 412 -29.83 -24.77 -20.76
C ALA A 412 -30.54 -24.11 -21.96
N PRO A 413 -31.74 -24.56 -22.42
CA PRO A 413 -32.45 -23.90 -23.51
C PRO A 413 -32.85 -22.45 -23.19
N LEU A 414 -33.26 -22.17 -21.93
CA LEU A 414 -33.64 -20.83 -21.50
C LEU A 414 -32.43 -19.88 -21.52
N TRP A 415 -31.26 -20.36 -21.09
CA TRP A 415 -30.04 -19.56 -21.12
C TRP A 415 -29.53 -19.31 -22.53
N ALA A 416 -29.65 -20.29 -23.43
CA ALA A 416 -29.30 -20.14 -24.83
C ALA A 416 -30.18 -19.11 -25.55
N ASP A 417 -31.47 -19.03 -25.20
CA ASP A 417 -32.38 -18.03 -25.76
C ASP A 417 -32.08 -16.62 -25.21
N LEU A 418 -31.71 -16.49 -23.93
CA LEU A 418 -31.24 -15.22 -23.37
C LEU A 418 -29.94 -14.76 -24.03
N GLU A 419 -28.96 -15.67 -24.19
CA GLU A 419 -27.69 -15.39 -24.87
C GLU A 419 -27.92 -14.90 -26.30
N ARG A 420 -28.79 -15.57 -27.05
CA ARG A 420 -29.17 -15.15 -28.41
C ARG A 420 -29.82 -13.78 -28.42
N THR A 421 -30.74 -13.52 -27.47
CA THR A 421 -31.41 -12.22 -27.36
C THR A 421 -30.43 -11.09 -27.06
N VAL A 422 -29.47 -11.31 -26.15
CA VAL A 422 -28.43 -10.33 -25.81
C VAL A 422 -27.48 -10.13 -27.00
N ALA A 423 -27.05 -11.20 -27.66
CA ALA A 423 -26.20 -11.13 -28.84
C ALA A 423 -26.88 -10.36 -29.98
N ASP A 424 -28.15 -10.65 -30.28
CA ASP A 424 -28.94 -9.96 -31.29
C ASP A 424 -29.11 -8.48 -30.95
N PHE A 425 -29.37 -8.16 -29.67
CA PHE A 425 -29.43 -6.77 -29.22
C PHE A 425 -28.09 -6.06 -29.48
N LEU A 426 -26.97 -6.61 -29.03
CA LEU A 426 -25.66 -5.95 -29.14
C LEU A 426 -25.18 -5.82 -30.59
N THR A 427 -25.52 -6.76 -31.47
CA THR A 427 -25.10 -6.76 -32.88
C THR A 427 -25.95 -5.84 -33.76
N THR A 428 -27.19 -5.56 -33.38
CA THR A 428 -28.09 -4.71 -34.18
C THR A 428 -28.01 -3.22 -33.82
N ARG A 429 -27.43 -2.85 -32.68
CA ARG A 429 -27.23 -1.45 -32.28
C ARG A 429 -25.82 -0.99 -32.64
N THR A 430 -25.73 0.20 -33.21
CA THR A 430 -24.47 0.81 -33.64
C THR A 430 -24.18 2.09 -32.86
N LEU A 431 -22.98 2.64 -33.01
CA LEU A 431 -22.58 3.87 -32.33
C LEU A 431 -23.43 5.10 -32.74
N THR A 432 -24.23 4.99 -33.81
CA THR A 432 -25.24 6.02 -34.13
C THR A 432 -26.25 6.22 -33.01
N ALA A 433 -26.50 5.21 -32.16
CA ALA A 433 -27.36 5.37 -30.99
C ALA A 433 -26.79 6.35 -29.94
N LEU A 434 -25.52 6.73 -30.05
CA LEU A 434 -24.85 7.67 -29.13
C LEU A 434 -25.00 9.14 -29.59
N THR A 435 -25.64 9.41 -30.72
CA THR A 435 -25.91 10.78 -31.21
C THR A 435 -27.18 11.39 -30.62
N THR A 436 -28.00 10.60 -29.91
CA THR A 436 -29.25 11.10 -29.34
C THR A 436 -28.94 11.98 -28.13
N GLU A 437 -29.35 13.24 -28.20
CA GLU A 437 -29.24 14.24 -27.12
C GLU A 437 -29.66 13.66 -25.77
N ALA A 438 -28.93 14.06 -24.72
CA ALA A 438 -29.29 13.75 -23.35
C ALA A 438 -30.74 14.19 -23.08
N PRO A 439 -31.54 13.41 -22.32
CA PRO A 439 -32.81 13.93 -21.82
C PRO A 439 -32.52 15.19 -21.00
N THR A 440 -33.13 16.30 -21.40
CA THR A 440 -33.13 17.58 -20.67
C THR A 440 -33.62 17.34 -19.24
N PRO A 441 -33.00 17.93 -18.20
CA PRO A 441 -33.24 17.60 -16.80
C PRO A 441 -34.69 17.78 -16.34
#